data_AF-A0A9D1Q9K5-F1
#
_entry.id   AF-A0A9D1Q9K5-F1
#
_cell.length_a   1.000
_cell.length_b   1.000
_cell.length_c   1.000
_cell.angle_alpha   90.00
_cell.angle_beta   90.00
_cell.angle_gamma   90.00
#
_symmetry.space_group_name_H-M   'P 1'
#
loop_
_entity.id
_entity.type
_entity.pdbx_description
1 polymer ?
#
loop_
_entity_poly.entity_id
_entity_poly.type
_entity_poly.pdbx_seq_one_letter_code
_entity_poly.pdbx_strand_id
1 'polypeptide(L)'
;MIYITGDTHGELDRFKSRALRGLGKNDVLFVLGDFGFLWDGSREEKKRLDWLAKRPYTILFLDGTHENYEMLDALPVEEKFGGRVQPVAGSIYHVCRGSILELEGMSFLCFGGGESPDKEERDPGVNWWPREMPSDEEYAFCDANVAAHGYKVEYVLTHDAPSRFLDFTILPSGANNRLHSYFDKLVG
;
A
#
# COMPACT_ATOMS: atom_id res chain seq x y z
N MET A 1 -12.64 0.51 14.03
CA MET A 1 -13.23 -0.06 12.79
C MET A 1 -12.27 0.16 11.64
N ILE A 2 -12.24 -0.76 10.67
CA ILE A 2 -11.32 -0.70 9.52
C ILE A 2 -12.10 -0.34 8.25
N TYR A 3 -11.60 0.64 7.50
CA TYR A 3 -12.14 1.10 6.23
C TYR A 3 -11.08 0.94 5.14
N ILE A 4 -11.49 0.71 3.90
CA ILE A 4 -10.60 0.45 2.78
C ILE A 4 -10.98 1.36 1.60
N THR A 5 -9.98 1.95 0.97
CA THR A 5 -10.05 2.67 -0.30
C THR A 5 -8.78 2.38 -1.11
N GLY A 6 -8.68 2.84 -2.34
CA GLY A 6 -7.44 2.83 -3.15
C GLY A 6 -7.37 4.06 -4.05
N ASP A 7 -6.29 4.17 -4.81
CA ASP A 7 -6.11 5.10 -5.93
C ASP A 7 -6.49 6.54 -5.60
N THR A 8 -5.82 7.10 -4.60
CA THR A 8 -6.07 8.50 -4.20
C THR A 8 -5.30 9.49 -5.05
N HIS A 9 -4.17 9.11 -5.63
CA HIS A 9 -3.34 9.93 -6.53
C HIS A 9 -3.11 11.38 -6.04
N GLY A 10 -2.92 11.57 -4.73
CA GLY A 10 -2.72 12.90 -4.14
C GLY A 10 -3.97 13.80 -4.12
N GLU A 11 -5.15 13.28 -4.43
CA GLU A 11 -6.42 14.01 -4.47
C GLU A 11 -7.05 14.12 -3.07
N LEU A 12 -6.92 15.30 -2.43
CA LEU A 12 -7.52 15.56 -1.12
C LEU A 12 -9.05 15.36 -1.08
N ASP A 13 -9.74 15.51 -2.21
CA ASP A 13 -11.19 15.38 -2.28
C ASP A 13 -11.67 13.95 -1.97
N ARG A 14 -10.83 12.93 -2.22
CA ARG A 14 -11.09 11.53 -1.83
C ARG A 14 -11.31 11.37 -0.33
N PHE A 15 -10.66 12.23 0.48
CA PHE A 15 -10.75 12.22 1.94
C PHE A 15 -11.88 13.10 2.52
N LYS A 16 -12.65 13.79 1.67
CA LYS A 16 -13.73 14.70 2.10
C LYS A 16 -15.12 14.07 2.06
N SER A 17 -15.20 12.81 1.63
CA SER A 17 -16.45 12.06 1.50
C SER A 17 -17.21 11.98 2.83
N ARG A 18 -18.55 11.91 2.76
CA ARG A 18 -19.39 11.86 3.96
C ARG A 18 -19.09 10.62 4.82
N ALA A 19 -18.74 9.49 4.20
CA ALA A 19 -18.36 8.26 4.88
C ALA A 19 -17.15 8.51 5.80
N LEU A 20 -16.12 9.20 5.30
CA LEU A 20 -14.89 9.46 6.05
C LEU A 20 -15.05 10.53 7.15
N ARG A 21 -16.10 11.36 7.10
CA ARG A 21 -16.37 12.36 8.16
C ARG A 21 -16.85 11.74 9.47
N GLY A 22 -17.37 10.52 9.44
CA GLY A 22 -17.86 9.82 10.63
C GLY A 22 -16.77 9.07 11.42
N LEU A 23 -15.58 8.91 10.84
CA LEU A 23 -14.49 8.15 11.45
C LEU A 23 -13.93 8.89 12.68
N GLY A 24 -13.57 8.11 13.69
CA GLY A 24 -13.00 8.58 14.94
C GLY A 24 -11.58 8.08 15.21
N LYS A 25 -11.09 8.36 16.43
CA LYS A 25 -9.70 8.10 16.88
C LYS A 25 -9.22 6.66 16.77
N ASN A 26 -10.13 5.71 16.87
CA ASN A 26 -9.81 4.29 16.86
C ASN A 26 -10.09 3.66 15.50
N ASP A 27 -10.45 4.45 14.50
CA ASP A 27 -10.69 3.95 13.15
C ASP A 27 -9.40 4.01 12.33
N VAL A 28 -9.28 3.04 11.42
CA VAL A 28 -8.16 2.92 10.48
C VAL A 28 -8.72 2.97 9.07
N LEU A 29 -8.12 3.79 8.22
CA LEU A 29 -8.36 3.84 6.78
C LEU A 29 -7.15 3.27 6.05
N PHE A 30 -7.32 2.14 5.37
CA PHE A 30 -6.36 1.61 4.41
C PHE A 30 -6.53 2.25 3.03
N VAL A 31 -5.43 2.66 2.42
CA VAL A 31 -5.33 3.06 1.02
C VAL A 31 -4.49 2.00 0.28
N LEU A 32 -5.11 1.24 -0.62
CA LEU A 32 -4.50 0.09 -1.31
C LEU A 32 -3.73 0.51 -2.55
N GLY A 33 -2.64 1.25 -2.34
CA GLY A 33 -1.79 1.75 -3.42
C GLY A 33 -2.17 3.15 -3.90
N ASP A 34 -1.24 3.74 -4.66
CA ASP A 34 -1.34 5.05 -5.28
C ASP A 34 -1.89 6.12 -4.33
N PHE A 35 -1.25 6.22 -3.16
CA PHE A 35 -1.51 7.25 -2.18
C PHE A 35 -1.18 8.63 -2.77
N GLY A 36 0.03 8.79 -3.34
CA GLY A 36 0.37 9.95 -4.17
C GLY A 36 0.51 11.29 -3.44
N PHE A 37 0.65 11.29 -2.10
CA PHE A 37 0.92 12.49 -1.30
C PHE A 37 2.39 12.67 -0.90
N LEU A 38 3.28 11.78 -1.34
CA LEU A 38 4.72 11.84 -1.09
C LEU A 38 5.46 11.80 -2.43
N TRP A 39 6.03 12.93 -2.87
CA TRP A 39 6.55 13.07 -4.22
C TRP A 39 7.77 13.99 -4.37
N ASP A 40 7.75 15.19 -3.80
CA ASP A 40 8.77 16.22 -4.03
C ASP A 40 9.22 16.98 -2.77
N GLY A 41 8.59 16.73 -1.62
CA GLY A 41 8.90 17.42 -0.37
C GLY A 41 8.54 18.91 -0.38
N SER A 42 7.75 19.36 -1.35
CA SER A 42 7.35 20.76 -1.52
C SER A 42 6.53 21.26 -0.33
N ARG A 43 6.38 22.59 -0.24
CA ARG A 43 5.49 23.20 0.76
C ARG A 43 4.03 22.78 0.58
N GLU A 44 3.62 22.50 -0.65
CA GLU A 44 2.25 22.09 -0.96
C GLU A 44 2.01 20.65 -0.52
N GLU A 45 2.94 19.74 -0.81
CA GLU A 45 2.93 18.37 -0.29
C GLU A 45 2.79 18.35 1.24
N LYS A 46 3.67 19.07 1.93
CA LYS A 46 3.65 19.16 3.40
C LYS A 46 2.32 19.67 3.94
N LYS A 47 1.71 20.68 3.30
CA LYS A 47 0.38 21.17 3.67
C LYS A 47 -0.71 20.11 3.52
N ARG A 48 -0.64 19.30 2.46
CA ARG A 48 -1.60 18.21 2.20
C ARG A 48 -1.43 17.10 3.24
N LEU A 49 -0.20 16.68 3.51
CA LEU A 49 0.12 15.72 4.56
C LEU A 49 -0.30 16.23 5.95
N ASP A 50 -0.05 17.50 6.28
CA ASP A 50 -0.50 18.11 7.53
C ASP A 50 -2.03 18.12 7.66
N TRP A 51 -2.74 18.33 6.55
CA TRP A 51 -4.21 18.30 6.54
C TRP A 51 -4.76 16.88 6.76
N LEU A 52 -4.07 15.86 6.19
CA LEU A 52 -4.38 14.45 6.38
C LEU A 52 -4.04 13.98 7.80
N ALA A 53 -2.89 14.38 8.35
CA ALA A 53 -2.47 14.07 9.71
C ALA A 53 -3.40 14.65 10.79
N LYS A 54 -4.20 15.67 10.43
CA LYS A 54 -5.25 16.24 11.29
C LYS A 54 -6.58 15.47 11.22
N ARG A 55 -6.69 14.44 10.37
CA ARG A 55 -7.86 13.56 10.40
C ARG A 55 -7.92 12.85 11.75
N PRO A 56 -9.12 12.63 12.31
CA PRO A 56 -9.24 12.02 13.61
C PRO A 56 -8.97 10.52 13.60
N TYR A 57 -8.53 9.91 12.49
CA TYR A 57 -8.30 8.48 12.33
C TYR A 57 -6.86 8.22 11.84
N THR A 58 -6.44 6.96 11.88
CA THR A 58 -5.15 6.53 11.32
C THR A 58 -5.28 6.21 9.84
N ILE A 59 -4.32 6.65 9.04
CA ILE A 59 -4.22 6.29 7.62
C ILE A 59 -3.04 5.33 7.47
N LEU A 60 -3.32 4.15 6.93
CA LEU A 60 -2.32 3.19 6.49
C LEU A 60 -2.40 3.10 4.98
N PHE A 61 -1.27 3.07 4.28
CA PHE A 61 -1.28 2.85 2.85
C PHE A 61 -0.24 1.83 2.40
N LEU A 62 -0.60 1.09 1.35
CA LEU A 62 0.33 0.29 0.59
C LEU A 62 0.92 1.16 -0.51
N ASP A 63 2.16 0.90 -0.89
CA ASP A 63 2.73 1.46 -2.11
C ASP A 63 2.06 0.85 -3.36
N GLY A 64 2.00 1.63 -4.44
CA GLY A 64 1.47 1.21 -5.75
C GLY A 64 2.42 1.55 -6.89
N THR A 65 1.89 1.67 -8.10
CA THR A 65 2.68 2.01 -9.30
C THR A 65 2.94 3.51 -9.46
N HIS A 66 2.30 4.35 -8.64
CA HIS A 66 2.42 5.80 -8.66
C HIS A 66 2.90 6.34 -7.31
N GLU A 67 4.11 5.93 -6.90
CA GLU A 67 4.76 6.37 -5.66
C GLU A 67 6.21 6.80 -5.90
N ASN A 68 6.69 7.76 -5.10
CA ASN A 68 8.11 8.09 -5.10
C ASN A 68 8.88 7.16 -4.16
N TYR A 69 9.45 6.11 -4.74
CA TYR A 69 10.22 5.09 -4.00
C TYR A 69 11.52 5.61 -3.39
N GLU A 70 12.13 6.68 -3.92
CA GLU A 70 13.31 7.27 -3.26
C GLU A 70 12.95 7.90 -1.92
N MET A 71 11.78 8.55 -1.85
CA MET A 71 11.30 9.14 -0.61
C MET A 71 10.84 8.07 0.37
N LEU A 72 10.14 7.03 -0.09
CA LEU A 72 9.73 5.91 0.76
C LEU A 72 10.94 5.20 1.38
N ASP A 73 11.96 4.86 0.58
CA ASP A 73 13.16 4.16 1.06
C ASP A 73 13.97 4.99 2.08
N ALA A 74 13.85 6.32 2.02
CA ALA A 74 14.51 7.22 2.96
C ALA A 74 13.80 7.29 4.33
N LEU A 75 12.56 6.80 4.44
CA LEU A 75 11.82 6.82 5.70
C LEU A 75 12.33 5.72 6.65
N PRO A 76 12.46 6.03 7.96
CA PRO A 76 12.83 5.02 8.94
C PRO A 76 11.73 3.96 9.05
N VAL A 77 12.13 2.72 9.26
CA VAL A 77 11.18 1.63 9.55
C VAL A 77 10.96 1.53 11.07
N GLU A 78 9.72 1.42 11.50
CA GLU A 78 9.31 1.14 12.87
C GLU A 78 8.37 -0.07 12.94
N GLU A 79 8.36 -0.76 14.09
CA GLU A 79 7.39 -1.83 14.36
C GLU A 79 6.16 -1.22 15.04
N LYS A 80 5.01 -1.34 14.39
CA LYS A 80 3.73 -0.80 14.86
C LYS A 80 2.56 -1.57 14.29
N PHE A 81 1.45 -1.59 15.01
CA PHE A 81 0.25 -2.36 14.60
C PHE A 81 0.56 -3.84 14.36
N GLY A 82 1.57 -4.41 15.03
CA GLY A 82 1.99 -5.80 14.85
C GLY A 82 2.96 -6.08 13.70
N GLY A 83 3.32 -5.08 12.87
CA GLY A 83 4.27 -5.28 11.76
C GLY A 83 5.07 -4.03 11.40
N ARG A 84 5.79 -4.09 10.27
CA ARG A 84 6.69 -3.00 9.84
C ARG A 84 5.94 -1.91 9.09
N VAL A 85 6.16 -0.68 9.54
CA VAL A 85 5.63 0.52 8.89
C VAL A 85 6.70 1.60 8.80
N GLN A 86 6.49 2.57 7.91
CA GLN A 86 7.28 3.78 7.82
C GLN A 86 6.39 4.99 8.14
N PRO A 87 6.71 5.79 9.16
CA PRO A 87 5.93 6.98 9.50
C PRO A 87 6.16 8.07 8.45
N VAL A 88 5.07 8.56 7.87
CA VAL A 88 5.12 9.63 6.85
C VAL A 88 4.87 10.99 7.51
N ALA A 89 3.72 11.15 8.16
CA ALA A 89 3.36 12.37 8.88
C ALA A 89 2.23 12.11 9.88
N GLY A 90 2.42 12.49 11.15
CA GLY A 90 1.40 12.38 12.19
C GLY A 90 0.82 10.97 12.32
N SER A 91 -0.45 10.79 11.92
CA SER A 91 -1.18 9.52 11.94
C SER A 91 -1.18 8.75 10.60
N ILE A 92 -0.26 9.09 9.69
CA ILE A 92 -0.13 8.49 8.36
C ILE A 92 1.11 7.59 8.33
N TYR A 93 0.92 6.34 7.90
CA TYR A 93 1.98 5.35 7.81
C TYR A 93 1.92 4.61 6.48
N HIS A 94 3.08 4.44 5.86
CA HIS A 94 3.29 3.46 4.80
C HIS A 94 3.49 2.08 5.44
N VAL A 95 2.86 1.03 4.91
CA VAL A 95 3.05 -0.34 5.40
C VAL A 95 4.09 -1.04 4.55
N CYS A 96 5.19 -1.48 5.15
CA CYS A 96 6.25 -2.16 4.41
C CYS A 96 5.73 -3.47 3.82
N ARG A 97 6.07 -3.75 2.56
CA ARG A 97 5.66 -4.96 1.85
C ARG A 97 6.00 -6.22 2.64
N GLY A 98 5.04 -7.14 2.73
CA GLY A 98 5.20 -8.41 3.45
C GLY A 98 4.94 -8.33 4.95
N SER A 99 4.54 -7.17 5.47
CA SER A 99 4.15 -7.01 6.87
C SER A 99 2.78 -7.61 7.13
N ILE A 100 2.64 -8.27 8.28
CA ILE A 100 1.35 -8.71 8.80
C ILE A 100 0.98 -7.76 9.94
N LEU A 101 -0.15 -7.06 9.80
CA LEU A 101 -0.65 -6.16 10.82
C LEU A 101 -1.74 -6.84 11.66
N GLU A 102 -1.75 -6.57 12.97
CA GLU A 102 -2.78 -6.98 13.91
C GLU A 102 -3.65 -5.79 14.30
N LEU A 103 -4.87 -5.74 13.79
CA LEU A 103 -5.82 -4.65 14.00
C LEU A 103 -7.19 -5.22 14.36
N GLU A 104 -7.81 -4.69 15.41
CA GLU A 104 -9.15 -5.14 15.87
C GLU A 104 -9.23 -6.67 16.11
N GLY A 105 -8.11 -7.30 16.51
CA GLY A 105 -8.01 -8.74 16.73
C GLY A 105 -7.98 -9.61 15.45
N MET A 106 -7.81 -8.99 14.28
CA MET A 106 -7.69 -9.65 12.98
C MET A 106 -6.30 -9.39 12.40
N SER A 107 -5.76 -10.35 11.64
CA SER A 107 -4.48 -10.21 10.95
C SER A 107 -4.65 -9.84 9.47
N PHE A 108 -3.80 -8.94 9.00
CA PHE A 108 -3.82 -8.37 7.66
C PHE A 108 -2.45 -8.52 7.02
N LEU A 109 -2.29 -9.40 6.04
CA LEU A 109 -1.10 -9.43 5.20
C LEU A 109 -1.16 -8.25 4.23
N CYS A 110 -0.18 -7.36 4.29
CA CYS A 110 -0.10 -6.16 3.48
C CYS A 110 1.04 -6.29 2.47
N PHE A 111 0.71 -6.15 1.19
CA PHE A 111 1.69 -6.28 0.13
C PHE A 111 1.40 -5.34 -1.04
N GLY A 112 2.11 -4.22 -1.07
CA GLY A 112 2.03 -3.23 -2.15
C GLY A 112 2.78 -3.66 -3.42
N GLY A 113 2.95 -2.69 -4.32
CA GLY A 113 3.63 -2.84 -5.59
C GLY A 113 2.69 -3.22 -6.74
N GLY A 114 3.24 -3.18 -7.95
CA GLY A 114 2.55 -3.44 -9.19
C GLY A 114 3.45 -3.19 -10.39
N GLU A 115 2.91 -3.34 -11.60
CA GLU A 115 3.64 -3.03 -12.83
C GLU A 115 2.94 -1.93 -13.63
N SER A 116 3.61 -0.78 -13.81
CA SER A 116 3.12 0.28 -14.70
C SER A 116 3.08 -0.22 -16.16
N PRO A 117 1.90 -0.24 -16.82
CA PRO A 117 1.78 -0.69 -18.21
C PRO A 117 2.42 0.30 -19.20
N ASP A 118 2.54 1.57 -18.81
CA ASP A 118 3.09 2.69 -19.57
C ASP A 118 4.54 3.02 -19.18
N LYS A 119 5.25 2.09 -18.50
CA LYS A 119 6.62 2.31 -18.02
C LYS A 119 7.62 2.77 -19.09
N GLU A 120 7.42 2.37 -20.34
CA GLU A 120 8.29 2.75 -21.47
C GLU A 120 8.12 4.22 -21.90
N GLU A 121 7.01 4.85 -21.51
CA GLU A 121 6.69 6.26 -21.80
C GLU A 121 7.03 7.20 -20.64
N ARG A 122 7.49 6.64 -19.51
CA ARG A 122 7.79 7.38 -18.27
C ARG A 122 9.29 7.66 -18.11
N ASP A 123 9.60 8.66 -17.30
CA ASP A 123 10.95 9.11 -16.98
C ASP A 123 11.46 8.39 -15.70
N PRO A 124 12.50 7.53 -15.80
CA PRO A 124 13.04 6.83 -14.65
C PRO A 124 13.55 7.80 -13.59
N GLY A 125 13.13 7.59 -12.33
CA GLY A 125 13.51 8.45 -11.21
C GLY A 125 12.66 9.71 -11.04
N VAL A 126 11.69 9.95 -11.93
CA VAL A 126 10.80 11.13 -11.88
C VAL A 126 9.35 10.73 -11.67
N ASN A 127 8.83 9.81 -12.50
CA ASN A 127 7.45 9.33 -12.43
C ASN A 127 7.34 7.81 -12.63
N TRP A 128 8.48 7.13 -12.67
CA TRP A 128 8.57 5.68 -12.71
C TRP A 128 9.80 5.19 -11.96
N TRP A 129 9.64 4.09 -11.23
CA TRP A 129 10.75 3.40 -10.57
C TRP A 129 10.66 1.89 -10.78
N PRO A 130 11.79 1.20 -11.05
CA PRO A 130 11.81 -0.26 -11.09
C PRO A 130 11.30 -0.91 -9.79
N ARG A 131 11.38 -0.18 -8.67
CA ARG A 131 10.92 -0.58 -7.33
C ARG A 131 9.41 -0.69 -7.18
N GLU A 132 8.62 -0.27 -8.17
CA GLU A 132 7.20 -0.63 -8.28
C GLU A 132 7.00 -2.15 -8.20
N MET A 133 7.96 -2.91 -8.74
CA MET A 133 8.03 -4.35 -8.55
C MET A 133 8.75 -4.70 -7.25
N PRO A 134 8.20 -5.63 -6.45
CA PRO A 134 8.86 -6.11 -5.24
C PRO A 134 10.20 -6.79 -5.50
N SER A 135 11.14 -6.56 -4.61
CA SER A 135 12.47 -7.18 -4.60
C SER A 135 12.43 -8.60 -4.02
N ASP A 136 13.47 -9.38 -4.31
CA ASP A 136 13.61 -10.73 -3.75
C ASP A 136 13.69 -10.72 -2.21
N GLU A 137 14.23 -9.66 -1.61
CA GLU A 137 14.29 -9.48 -0.16
C GLU A 137 12.89 -9.25 0.45
N GLU A 138 12.04 -8.47 -0.22
CA GLU A 138 10.66 -8.24 0.22
C GLU A 138 9.80 -9.50 0.09
N TYR A 139 9.99 -10.28 -0.98
CA TYR A 139 9.36 -11.59 -1.10
C TYR A 139 9.82 -12.54 0.02
N ALA A 140 11.13 -12.64 0.26
CA ALA A 140 11.66 -13.49 1.32
C ALA A 140 11.19 -13.07 2.71
N PHE A 141 11.08 -11.77 2.97
CA PHE A 141 10.52 -11.24 4.21
C PHE A 141 9.05 -11.61 4.39
N CYS A 142 8.24 -11.49 3.33
CA CYS A 142 6.84 -11.92 3.33
C CYS A 142 6.70 -13.42 3.60
N ASP A 143 7.46 -14.25 2.88
CA ASP A 143 7.48 -15.71 3.07
C ASP A 143 7.81 -16.08 4.52
N ALA A 144 8.83 -15.44 5.11
CA ALA A 144 9.22 -15.67 6.49
C ALA A 144 8.11 -15.26 7.48
N ASN A 145 7.47 -14.11 7.27
CA ASN A 145 6.38 -13.64 8.13
C ASN A 145 5.15 -14.56 8.04
N VAL A 146 4.72 -14.92 6.84
CA VAL A 146 3.57 -15.80 6.63
C VAL A 146 3.85 -17.19 7.22
N ALA A 147 5.07 -17.72 7.05
CA ALA A 147 5.46 -18.99 7.68
C ALA A 147 5.44 -18.91 9.22
N ALA A 148 5.93 -17.81 9.80
CA ALA A 148 5.88 -17.58 11.25
C ALA A 148 4.44 -17.50 11.79
N HIS A 149 3.48 -17.04 10.97
CA HIS A 149 2.05 -17.01 11.28
C HIS A 149 1.32 -18.31 10.89
N GLY A 150 2.06 -19.36 10.51
CA GLY A 150 1.49 -20.66 10.15
C GLY A 150 0.62 -20.63 8.90
N TYR A 151 0.90 -19.72 7.96
CA TYR A 151 0.14 -19.52 6.72
C TYR A 151 -1.33 -19.19 6.96
N LYS A 152 -1.65 -18.54 8.08
CA LYS A 152 -3.00 -18.11 8.42
C LYS A 152 -3.03 -16.61 8.64
N VAL A 153 -3.74 -15.92 7.75
CA VAL A 153 -4.15 -14.53 7.93
C VAL A 153 -5.63 -14.38 7.59
N GLU A 154 -6.33 -13.45 8.25
CA GLU A 154 -7.75 -13.20 8.00
C GLU A 154 -7.98 -12.42 6.69
N TYR A 155 -7.08 -11.49 6.36
CA TYR A 155 -7.17 -10.66 5.16
C TYR A 155 -5.83 -10.54 4.47
N VAL A 156 -5.87 -10.45 3.14
CA VAL A 156 -4.73 -10.10 2.29
C VAL A 156 -5.09 -8.81 1.56
N LEU A 157 -4.27 -7.79 1.74
CA LEU A 157 -4.42 -6.46 1.16
C LEU A 157 -3.30 -6.24 0.14
N THR A 158 -3.69 -6.00 -1.11
CA THR A 158 -2.75 -5.78 -2.23
C THR A 158 -3.17 -4.56 -3.04
N HIS A 159 -2.21 -3.92 -3.71
CA HIS A 159 -2.51 -2.92 -4.73
C HIS A 159 -2.85 -3.61 -6.05
N ASP A 160 -1.94 -4.43 -6.56
CA ASP A 160 -2.17 -5.20 -7.78
C ASP A 160 -2.91 -6.51 -7.48
N ALA A 161 -3.74 -6.96 -8.42
CA ALA A 161 -4.61 -8.13 -8.24
C ALA A 161 -3.86 -9.44 -8.57
N PRO A 162 -4.17 -10.57 -7.89
CA PRO A 162 -3.64 -11.88 -8.29
C PRO A 162 -4.10 -12.30 -9.69
N SER A 163 -3.28 -13.07 -10.43
CA SER A 163 -3.64 -13.60 -11.77
C SER A 163 -4.96 -14.36 -11.77
N ARG A 164 -5.21 -15.17 -10.73
CA ARG A 164 -6.44 -15.97 -10.65
C ARG A 164 -7.73 -15.17 -10.53
N PHE A 165 -7.67 -13.90 -10.15
CA PHE A 165 -8.82 -13.00 -10.13
C PHE A 165 -8.93 -12.14 -11.41
N LEU A 166 -7.82 -11.96 -12.13
CA LEU A 166 -7.80 -11.23 -13.40
C LEU A 166 -8.55 -11.97 -14.53
N ASP A 167 -8.72 -13.29 -14.42
CA ASP A 167 -9.55 -14.07 -15.35
C ASP A 167 -11.07 -13.74 -15.24
N PHE A 168 -11.53 -13.12 -14.14
CA PHE A 168 -12.96 -12.86 -13.90
C PHE A 168 -13.39 -11.42 -14.24
N THR A 169 -12.45 -10.49 -14.36
CA THR A 169 -12.73 -9.07 -14.66
C THR A 169 -11.97 -8.64 -15.91
N ILE A 170 -12.63 -8.76 -17.06
CA ILE A 170 -12.41 -8.04 -18.35
C ILE A 170 -11.12 -7.19 -18.39
N LEU A 171 -9.98 -7.86 -18.47
CA LEU A 171 -8.72 -7.33 -19.00
C LEU A 171 -8.25 -8.32 -20.08
N PRO A 172 -7.59 -7.86 -21.16
CA PRO A 172 -7.21 -8.75 -22.24
C PRO A 172 -6.29 -9.84 -21.71
N SER A 173 -6.68 -11.09 -21.94
CA SER A 173 -5.90 -12.29 -21.61
C SER A 173 -4.46 -12.14 -22.09
N GLY A 174 -3.49 -11.98 -21.18
CA GLY A 174 -2.07 -11.95 -21.55
C GLY A 174 -1.11 -11.21 -20.62
N ALA A 175 -1.57 -10.36 -19.70
CA ALA A 175 -0.68 -9.64 -18.78
C ALA A 175 -0.42 -10.46 -17.50
N ASN A 176 0.33 -11.56 -17.61
CA ASN A 176 0.84 -12.28 -16.43
C ASN A 176 2.19 -11.71 -16.01
N ASN A 177 2.24 -11.04 -14.86
CA ASN A 177 3.48 -10.55 -14.27
C ASN A 177 3.93 -11.45 -13.08
N ARG A 178 5.12 -11.17 -12.53
CA ARG A 178 5.71 -11.96 -11.44
C ARG A 178 4.91 -11.87 -10.14
N LEU A 179 4.25 -10.73 -9.89
CA LEU A 179 3.46 -10.47 -8.69
C LEU A 179 2.17 -11.31 -8.70
N HIS A 180 1.52 -11.40 -9.85
CA HIS A 180 0.38 -12.29 -10.07
C HIS A 180 0.71 -13.75 -9.72
N SER A 181 1.85 -14.23 -10.22
CA SER A 181 2.34 -15.60 -9.95
C SER A 181 2.70 -15.85 -8.47
N TYR A 182 3.06 -14.80 -7.73
CA TYR A 182 3.33 -14.89 -6.30
C TYR A 182 2.02 -15.04 -5.51
N PHE A 183 1.03 -14.19 -5.78
CA PHE A 183 -0.26 -14.26 -5.08
C PHE A 183 -1.01 -15.57 -5.32
N ASP A 184 -0.88 -16.18 -6.49
CA ASP A 184 -1.50 -17.48 -6.78
C ASP A 184 -1.04 -18.63 -5.86
N LYS A 185 0.16 -18.52 -5.27
CA LYS A 185 0.68 -19.49 -4.30
C LYS A 185 0.11 -19.31 -2.89
N LEU A 186 -0.34 -18.11 -2.55
CA LEU A 186 -0.88 -17.78 -1.22
C LEU A 186 -2.35 -18.18 -1.07
N VAL A 187 -3.07 -18.36 -2.17
CA VAL A 187 -4.50 -18.71 -2.21
C VAL A 187 -4.72 -20.23 -2.43
N GLY A 188 -3.64 -21.03 -2.39
CA GLY A 188 -3.63 -22.47 -2.65
C GLY A 188 -3.82 -23.36 -1.43
#